data_AF-A0A1F7ZI91-F1
#
_entry.id   AF-A0A1F7ZI91-F1
#
_cell.length_a   1.000
_cell.length_b   1.000
_cell.length_c   1.000
_cell.angle_alpha   90.00
_cell.angle_beta   90.00
_cell.angle_gamma   90.00
#
_symmetry.space_group_name_H-M   'P 1'
#
loop_
_entity.id
_entity.type
_entity.pdbx_description
1 polymer ?
#
loop_
_entity_poly.entity_id
_entity_poly.type
_entity_poly.pdbx_seq_one_letter_code
_entity_poly.pdbx_strand_id
1 'polypeptide(L)'
;MKAGGRFVLLDASQSVARLSVMCQRTRPQILLASAKHVAVAEELGVPFHVIPHAIASLTAPVPPDRSPRMQPASDAHHILYAGFTSGSTGEPKGVVIGHSAFSYTQSVAVEELTYNSDGTIPEINMTEDGPA
;
A
#
# COMPACT_ATOMS: atom_id res chain seq x y z
N MET A 1 -9.75 3.29 -2.58
CA MET A 1 -8.97 2.56 -3.60
C MET A 1 -9.79 2.47 -4.85
N LYS A 2 -9.39 3.17 -5.91
CA LYS A 2 -10.22 3.38 -7.10
C LYS A 2 -10.74 2.05 -7.70
N ALA A 3 -9.88 1.03 -7.81
CA ALA A 3 -10.26 -0.28 -8.35
C ALA A 3 -11.16 -1.14 -7.42
N GLY A 4 -11.49 -0.68 -6.20
CA GLY A 4 -12.26 -1.44 -5.21
C GLY A 4 -11.51 -2.60 -4.53
N GLY A 5 -10.33 -2.97 -5.05
CA GLY A 5 -9.45 -3.97 -4.44
C GLY A 5 -8.81 -3.47 -3.14
N ARG A 6 -8.35 -4.41 -2.32
CA ARG A 6 -7.58 -4.20 -1.07
C ARG A 6 -6.13 -4.61 -1.29
N PHE A 7 -5.18 -4.02 -0.58
CA PHE A 7 -3.77 -4.34 -0.76
C PHE A 7 -3.06 -4.71 0.55
N VAL A 8 -1.92 -5.38 0.40
CA VAL A 8 -1.01 -5.73 1.48
C VAL A 8 0.32 -5.05 1.20
N LEU A 9 0.88 -4.39 2.20
CA LEU A 9 2.22 -3.82 2.10
C LEU A 9 3.26 -4.91 2.33
N LEU A 10 4.09 -5.15 1.32
CA LEU A 10 5.22 -6.07 1.38
C LEU A 10 6.52 -5.29 1.26
N ASP A 11 7.42 -5.51 2.22
CA ASP A 11 8.76 -4.92 2.19
C ASP A 11 9.74 -5.90 1.53
N ALA A 12 10.20 -5.52 0.34
CA ALA A 12 11.08 -6.34 -0.48
C ALA A 12 12.49 -6.55 0.11
N SER A 13 12.85 -5.85 1.20
CA SER A 13 14.10 -6.12 1.93
C SER A 13 14.01 -7.38 2.82
N GLN A 14 12.80 -7.88 3.09
CA GLN A 14 12.59 -9.10 3.85
C GLN A 14 12.92 -10.34 3.00
N SER A 15 13.28 -11.44 3.68
CA SER A 15 13.57 -12.70 3.00
C SER A 15 12.35 -13.23 2.22
N VAL A 16 12.59 -13.89 1.10
CA VAL A 16 11.51 -14.45 0.27
C VAL A 16 10.67 -15.45 1.05
N ALA A 17 11.28 -16.29 1.90
CA ALA A 17 10.56 -17.20 2.78
C ALA A 17 9.51 -16.47 3.64
N ARG A 18 9.86 -15.29 4.17
CA ARG A 18 8.95 -14.48 5.00
C ARG A 18 7.83 -13.87 4.16
N LEU A 19 8.16 -13.35 2.97
CA LEU A 19 7.18 -12.81 2.03
C LEU A 19 6.22 -13.89 1.50
N SER A 20 6.71 -15.11 1.28
CA SER A 20 5.91 -16.27 0.89
C SER A 20 4.86 -16.62 1.93
N VAL A 21 5.21 -16.60 3.23
CA VAL A 21 4.23 -16.81 4.31
C VAL A 21 3.14 -15.74 4.26
N MET A 22 3.50 -14.47 4.07
CA MET A 22 2.51 -13.39 3.94
C MET A 22 1.59 -13.60 2.73
N CYS A 23 2.14 -13.98 1.58
CA CYS A 23 1.38 -14.28 0.37
C CYS A 23 0.45 -15.50 0.56
N GLN A 24 0.91 -16.56 1.23
CA GLN A 24 0.08 -17.74 1.52
C GLN A 24 -1.12 -17.39 2.42
N ARG A 25 -0.92 -16.51 3.42
CA ARG A 25 -2.00 -16.08 4.32
C ARG A 25 -3.00 -15.16 3.64
N THR A 26 -2.54 -14.32 2.72
CA THR A 26 -3.37 -13.28 2.09
C THR A 26 -3.94 -13.69 0.74
N ARG A 27 -3.37 -14.72 0.10
CA ARG A 27 -3.74 -15.25 -1.22
C ARG A 27 -3.98 -14.13 -2.25
N PRO A 28 -2.99 -13.25 -2.49
CA PRO A 28 -3.16 -12.14 -3.41
C PRO A 28 -3.41 -12.67 -4.83
N GLN A 29 -4.29 -12.01 -5.57
CA GLN A 29 -4.55 -12.34 -6.98
C GLN A 29 -3.50 -11.74 -7.91
N ILE A 30 -2.84 -10.67 -7.47
CA ILE A 30 -1.87 -9.89 -8.23
C ILE A 30 -0.86 -9.26 -7.26
N LEU A 31 0.42 -9.28 -7.64
CA LEU A 31 1.47 -8.46 -7.02
C LEU A 31 1.80 -7.27 -7.91
N LEU A 32 2.13 -6.15 -7.26
CA LEU A 32 2.68 -4.98 -7.92
C LEU A 32 4.14 -4.86 -7.49
N ALA A 33 5.05 -4.97 -8.44
CA ALA A 33 6.49 -4.93 -8.19
C ALA A 33 7.14 -3.81 -9.01
N SER A 34 8.26 -3.27 -8.52
CA SER A 34 9.11 -2.42 -9.36
C SER A 34 10.08 -3.29 -10.16
N ALA A 35 10.69 -2.75 -11.22
CA ALA A 35 11.65 -3.48 -12.04
C ALA A 35 12.81 -4.10 -11.23
N LYS A 36 13.22 -3.45 -10.13
CA LYS A 36 14.27 -3.95 -9.23
C LYS A 36 13.86 -5.18 -8.39
N HIS A 37 12.58 -5.48 -8.27
CA HIS A 37 12.07 -6.58 -7.43
C HIS A 37 11.41 -7.71 -8.24
N VAL A 38 11.68 -7.79 -9.55
CA VAL A 38 11.12 -8.84 -10.42
C VAL A 38 11.53 -10.24 -9.94
N ALA A 39 12.81 -10.45 -9.63
CA ALA A 39 13.30 -11.76 -9.17
C ALA A 39 12.57 -12.24 -7.90
N VAL A 40 12.34 -11.32 -6.94
CA VAL A 40 11.56 -11.64 -5.72
C VAL A 40 10.11 -11.98 -6.08
N ALA A 41 9.48 -11.23 -6.99
CA ALA A 41 8.09 -11.49 -7.39
C ALA A 41 7.93 -12.84 -8.13
N GLU A 42 8.91 -13.21 -8.95
CA GLU A 42 8.97 -14.52 -9.63
C GLU A 42 9.08 -15.66 -8.61
N GLU A 43 9.95 -15.52 -7.61
CA GLU A 43 10.15 -16.54 -6.57
C GLU A 43 8.91 -16.73 -5.68
N LEU A 44 8.13 -15.66 -5.47
CA LEU A 44 6.85 -15.74 -4.74
C LEU A 44 5.76 -16.52 -5.48
N GLY A 45 5.89 -16.72 -6.80
CA GLY A 45 4.98 -17.53 -7.60
C GLY A 45 3.55 -16.99 -7.73
N VAL A 46 3.34 -15.70 -7.45
CA VAL A 46 2.04 -15.02 -7.63
C VAL A 46 2.08 -14.24 -8.95
N PRO A 47 0.98 -14.21 -9.74
CA PRO A 47 0.90 -13.32 -10.90
C PRO A 47 1.26 -11.88 -10.52
N PHE A 48 2.15 -11.24 -11.28
CA PHE A 48 2.62 -9.89 -10.93
C PHE A 48 2.68 -8.96 -12.14
N HIS A 49 2.56 -7.66 -11.86
CA HIS A 49 2.79 -6.60 -12.82
C HIS A 49 3.95 -5.72 -12.36
N VAL A 50 4.83 -5.41 -13.31
CA VAL A 50 5.93 -4.47 -13.09
C VAL A 50 5.43 -3.05 -13.32
N ILE A 51 5.53 -2.23 -12.28
CA ILE A 51 5.21 -0.79 -12.36
C ILE A 51 6.43 -0.05 -12.91
N PRO A 52 6.29 0.73 -14.00
CA PRO A 52 7.35 1.57 -14.54
C PRO A 52 7.83 2.60 -13.51
N HIS A 53 9.13 2.90 -13.54
CA HIS A 53 9.70 3.94 -12.67
C HIS A 53 9.19 5.35 -13.01
N ALA A 54 8.96 5.62 -14.30
CA ALA A 54 8.49 6.92 -14.76
C ALA A 54 6.96 7.04 -14.64
N ILE A 55 6.48 7.80 -13.65
CA ILE A 55 5.05 8.12 -13.45
C ILE A 55 4.41 8.73 -14.69
N ALA A 56 5.17 9.50 -15.50
CA ALA A 56 4.70 10.06 -16.76
C ALA A 56 4.15 9.00 -17.74
N SER A 57 4.66 7.77 -17.66
CA SER A 57 4.17 6.64 -18.48
C SER A 57 2.82 6.09 -17.99
N LEU A 58 2.43 6.40 -16.75
CA LEU A 58 1.17 5.99 -16.12
C LEU A 58 0.08 7.06 -16.20
N THR A 59 0.46 8.32 -16.47
CA THR A 59 -0.45 9.47 -16.53
C THR A 59 -0.77 9.92 -17.95
N ALA A 60 -0.49 9.07 -18.95
CA ALA A 60 -0.92 9.34 -20.32
C ALA A 60 -2.44 9.61 -20.35
N PRO A 61 -2.91 10.65 -21.05
CA PRO A 61 -4.32 10.99 -21.10
C PRO A 61 -5.15 9.78 -21.54
N VAL A 62 -6.01 9.29 -20.65
CA VAL A 62 -6.98 8.28 -21.01
C VAL A 62 -8.07 8.97 -21.84
N PRO A 63 -8.36 8.51 -23.07
CA PRO A 63 -9.45 9.06 -23.87
C PRO A 63 -10.75 9.15 -23.04
N PRO A 64 -11.56 10.21 -23.18
CA PRO A 64 -12.74 10.42 -22.34
C PRO A 64 -13.77 9.28 -22.42
N ASP A 65 -13.83 8.55 -23.55
CA ASP A 65 -14.65 7.34 -23.74
C ASP A 65 -14.11 6.10 -22.99
N ARG A 66 -12.81 6.11 -22.68
CA ARG A 66 -12.10 5.09 -21.88
C ARG A 66 -11.84 5.53 -20.46
N SER A 67 -12.12 6.78 -20.11
CA SER A 67 -12.10 7.23 -18.73
C SER A 67 -13.24 6.49 -18.03
N PRO A 68 -12.95 5.53 -17.13
CA PRO A 68 -14.03 4.96 -16.37
C PRO A 68 -14.61 6.14 -15.58
N ARG A 69 -15.89 6.46 -15.79
CA ARG A 69 -16.67 7.19 -14.77
C ARG A 69 -16.67 6.28 -13.56
N MET A 70 -15.60 6.34 -12.76
CA MET A 70 -15.41 5.46 -11.64
C MET A 70 -16.42 5.89 -10.59
N GLN A 71 -17.59 5.26 -10.60
CA GLN A 71 -18.35 5.15 -9.37
C GLN A 71 -17.42 4.52 -8.32
N PRO A 72 -17.47 4.98 -7.06
CA PRO A 72 -16.64 4.40 -6.03
C PRO A 72 -16.90 2.89 -5.94
N ALA A 73 -15.94 2.09 -6.38
CA ALA A 73 -16.01 0.63 -6.25
C ALA A 73 -15.74 0.16 -4.80
N SER A 74 -15.41 1.10 -3.91
CA SER A 74 -15.11 0.86 -2.49
C SER A 74 -16.12 1.58 -1.61
N ASP A 75 -16.62 0.88 -0.59
CA ASP A 75 -17.44 1.42 0.49
C ASP A 75 -16.64 1.59 1.80
N ALA A 76 -17.14 2.40 2.73
CA ALA A 76 -16.54 2.65 4.04
C ALA A 76 -16.35 1.38 4.89
N HIS A 77 -17.18 0.35 4.70
CA HIS A 77 -17.06 -0.92 5.40
C HIS A 77 -16.04 -1.89 4.76
N HIS A 78 -15.48 -1.56 3.59
CA HIS A 78 -14.44 -2.37 2.98
C HIS A 78 -13.09 -2.21 3.68
N ILE A 79 -12.31 -3.30 3.64
CA ILE A 79 -10.89 -3.27 4.03
C ILE A 79 -10.15 -2.35 3.07
N LEU A 80 -9.31 -1.47 3.63
CA LEU A 80 -8.38 -0.63 2.88
C LEU A 80 -7.09 -1.41 2.60
N TYR A 81 -6.34 -1.72 3.66
CA TYR A 81 -5.09 -2.45 3.53
C TYR A 81 -4.85 -3.39 4.71
N ALA A 82 -3.87 -4.28 4.56
CA ALA A 82 -3.28 -4.98 5.68
C ALA A 82 -1.76 -4.79 5.72
N GLY A 83 -1.22 -4.63 6.94
CA GLY A 83 0.21 -4.66 7.21
C GLY A 83 0.57 -5.89 8.04
N PHE A 84 1.82 -6.31 8.04
CA PHE A 84 2.28 -7.42 8.87
C PHE A 84 3.25 -6.93 9.95
N THR A 85 3.08 -7.43 11.16
CA THR A 85 4.00 -7.21 12.29
C THR A 85 4.71 -8.51 12.68
N SER A 86 5.82 -8.39 13.39
CA SER A 86 6.48 -9.53 14.04
C SER A 86 5.52 -10.15 15.07
N GLY A 87 5.21 -11.44 14.90
CA GLY A 87 4.53 -12.21 15.93
C GLY A 87 5.52 -12.71 16.96
N SER A 88 5.11 -12.75 18.23
CA SER A 88 5.87 -13.37 19.32
C SER A 88 6.18 -14.85 19.09
N THR A 89 5.39 -15.53 18.27
CA THR A 89 5.55 -16.93 17.87
C THR A 89 6.40 -17.10 16.60
N GLY A 90 7.06 -16.03 16.12
CA GLY A 90 7.86 -16.01 14.88
C GLY A 90 7.03 -15.82 13.60
N GLU A 91 5.76 -16.22 13.60
CA GLU A 91 4.88 -16.04 12.45
C GLU A 91 4.36 -14.60 12.31
N PRO A 92 4.39 -14.00 11.10
CA PRO A 92 3.85 -12.66 10.87
C PRO A 92 2.35 -12.58 11.18
N LYS A 93 1.93 -11.56 11.95
CA LYS A 93 0.51 -11.26 12.23
C LYS A 93 0.02 -10.14 11.33
N GLY A 94 -1.10 -10.36 10.65
CA GLY A 94 -1.73 -9.36 9.79
C GLY A 94 -2.60 -8.39 10.59
N VAL A 95 -2.34 -7.10 10.45
CA VAL A 95 -3.17 -6.00 10.96
C VAL A 95 -4.00 -5.48 9.82
N VAL A 96 -5.33 -5.55 9.93
CA VAL A 96 -6.27 -5.17 8.89
C VAL A 96 -6.84 -3.78 9.19
N ILE A 97 -6.71 -2.86 8.25
CA ILE A 97 -7.20 -1.48 8.38
C ILE A 97 -8.34 -1.27 7.37
N GLY A 98 -9.49 -0.84 7.87
CA GLY A 98 -10.67 -0.51 7.08
C GLY A 98 -10.68 0.94 6.57
N HIS A 99 -11.49 1.20 5.55
CA HIS A 99 -11.69 2.54 5.00
C HIS A 99 -12.17 3.55 6.05
N SER A 100 -13.17 3.19 6.85
CA SER A 100 -13.73 4.07 7.89
C SER A 100 -12.71 4.45 8.96
N ALA A 101 -12.00 3.46 9.52
CA ALA A 101 -10.99 3.68 10.55
C ALA A 101 -9.87 4.60 10.04
N PHE A 102 -9.35 4.32 8.84
CA PHE A 102 -8.32 5.16 8.25
C PHE A 102 -8.81 6.59 7.99
N SER A 103 -10.01 6.75 7.42
CA SER A 103 -10.57 8.07 7.10
C SER A 103 -10.80 8.90 8.37
N TYR A 104 -11.27 8.26 9.44
CA TYR A 104 -11.44 8.91 10.73
C TYR A 104 -10.11 9.38 11.33
N THR A 105 -9.07 8.53 11.33
CA THR A 105 -7.74 8.94 11.80
C THR A 105 -7.18 10.09 10.96
N GLN A 106 -7.37 10.08 9.64
CA GLN A 106 -6.94 11.17 8.77
C GLN A 106 -7.71 12.47 9.04
N SER A 107 -9.02 12.43 9.31
CA SER A 107 -9.77 13.66 9.60
C SER A 107 -9.30 14.35 10.87
N VAL A 108 -8.85 13.58 11.87
CA VAL A 108 -8.26 14.14 13.09
C VAL A 108 -6.81 14.60 12.83
N ALA A 109 -6.01 13.79 12.15
CA ALA A 109 -4.60 14.10 11.90
C ALA A 109 -4.40 15.32 10.98
N VAL A 110 -5.33 15.61 10.05
CA VAL A 110 -5.26 16.80 9.19
C VAL A 110 -5.36 18.11 10.00
N GLU A 111 -5.99 18.08 11.17
CA GLU A 111 -6.00 19.25 12.08
C GLU A 111 -4.63 19.47 12.74
N GLU A 112 -3.79 18.44 12.83
CA GLU A 112 -2.45 18.50 13.43
C GLU A 112 -1.30 18.52 12.40
N LEU A 113 -1.52 18.01 11.18
CA LEU A 113 -0.56 17.99 10.09
C LEU A 113 -0.52 19.35 9.40
N THR A 114 0.56 20.10 9.63
CA THR A 114 0.85 21.29 8.83
C THR A 114 1.15 20.86 7.40
N TYR A 115 0.45 21.44 6.43
CA TYR A 115 0.79 21.32 5.02
C TYR A 115 1.62 22.54 4.61
N ASN A 116 2.62 22.32 3.75
CA ASN A 116 3.29 23.39 3.04
C ASN A 116 2.28 24.13 2.15
N SER A 117 2.59 25.38 1.79
CA SER A 117 1.74 26.19 0.91
C SER A 117 1.53 25.60 -0.48
N ASP A 118 2.38 24.66 -0.91
CA ASP A 118 2.26 23.89 -2.15
C ASP A 118 1.45 22.58 -2.00
N GLY A 119 0.90 22.32 -0.81
CA GLY A 119 0.10 21.13 -0.51
C GLY A 119 0.91 19.87 -0.20
N THR A 120 2.23 19.97 -0.06
CA THR A 120 3.08 18.86 0.40
C THR A 120 3.07 18.76 1.93
N ILE A 121 3.30 17.57 2.47
CA ILE A 121 3.54 17.39 3.90
C ILE A 121 5.02 17.68 4.16
N PRO A 122 5.39 18.49 5.17
CA PRO A 122 6.78 18.73 5.53
C PRO A 122 7.48 17.42 5.86
N GLU A 123 8.73 17.31 5.44
CA GLU A 123 9.54 16.12 5.71
C GLU A 123 9.68 15.95 7.23
N ILE A 124 8.98 14.97 7.79
CA ILE A 124 9.13 14.61 9.21
C ILE A 124 10.44 13.84 9.31
N ASN A 125 11.53 14.56 9.57
CA ASN A 125 12.76 13.94 10.02
C ASN A 125 12.45 13.26 11.36
N MET A 126 12.31 11.94 11.34
CA MET A 126 12.28 11.15 12.57
C MET A 126 13.69 11.19 13.19
N THR A 127 14.04 12.30 13.84
CA THR A 127 15.17 12.32 14.77
C THR A 127 14.79 11.45 15.95
N GLU A 128 15.65 10.48 16.28
CA GLU A 128 15.48 9.49 17.37
C GLU A 128 15.48 10.10 18.78
N ASP A 129 15.17 11.38 18.95
CA ASP A 129 15.08 12.02 20.25
C ASP A 129 13.64 11.93 20.78
N GLY A 130 13.32 10.77 21.34
CA GLY A 130 12.22 10.65 22.29
C GLY A 130 12.53 11.41 23.59
N PRO A 131 11.53 11.92 24.32
CA PRO A 131 11.76 12.63 25.56
C PRO A 131 12.36 11.71 26.63
N ALA A 132 13.36 12.26 27.36
CA ALA A 132 14.01 11.65 28.50
C ALA A 132 13.09 11.46 29.71
#